data_AF-A0A920QEG0-F1
#
_entry.id   AF-A0A920QEG0-F1
#
_cell.length_a   1.000
_cell.length_b   1.000
_cell.length_c   1.000
_cell.angle_alpha   90.00
_cell.angle_beta   90.00
_cell.angle_gamma   90.00
#
_symmetry.space_group_name_H-M   'P 1'
#
loop_
_entity.id
_entity.type
_entity.pdbx_description
1 polymer ?
#
loop_
_entity_poly.entity_id
_entity_poly.type
_entity_poly.pdbx_seq_one_letter_code
_entity_poly.pdbx_strand_id
1 'polypeptide(L)'
;MALPKDFVHGKTVVDPPESDRPAGYTQPGTLVSLKSKEGGKIYYTLNGTDPRRSGGSVAAKAVLYGNTPIKITDSTLLPARVYKTTHRSLTGSNNPPLSSKWSGPLTQFYSIAPSPVTGDLLVSELHYHPADPTPDELSVDSTFRASDFEFIELLNNSKQPLNLTGLTVAGEVRFSFLTDTDKTLDPGERLLLVRNARAFATRYGGEISTGGVYSGKLSNGGGQLEIVDQVGKTILELHYLDDWHPTTDGRGFSLVAKQVVPQGMEGGAEYWRASWNDHGSPGVPDERISPFTEIKIAAEGICCHFNFQNARVASFNTPTRLTKRSGFR
;
A
#
# COMPACT_ATOMS: atom_id res chain seq x y z
N MET A 1 10.97 -13.08 6.98
CA MET A 1 10.70 -12.56 8.34
C MET A 1 9.82 -13.58 9.04
N ALA A 2 10.33 -14.21 10.09
CA ALA A 2 9.69 -15.38 10.69
C ALA A 2 8.32 -15.01 11.29
N LEU A 3 7.29 -15.77 10.91
CA LEU A 3 6.01 -15.78 11.61
C LEU A 3 6.26 -15.97 13.11
N PRO A 4 5.49 -15.31 14.00
CA PRO A 4 5.51 -15.62 15.42
C PRO A 4 5.28 -17.13 15.58
N LYS A 5 6.22 -17.81 16.24
CA LYS A 5 6.23 -19.26 16.47
C LYS A 5 5.20 -19.71 17.51
N ASP A 6 3.95 -19.30 17.36
CA ASP A 6 2.91 -19.58 18.34
C ASP A 6 1.92 -20.66 17.87
N PHE A 7 2.37 -21.71 17.18
CA PHE A 7 1.52 -22.88 16.94
C PHE A 7 2.31 -24.19 16.88
N VAL A 8 2.15 -25.04 17.91
CA VAL A 8 2.40 -26.48 17.85
C VAL A 8 1.14 -27.17 18.40
N HIS A 9 0.49 -27.95 17.53
CA HIS A 9 -0.47 -29.03 17.81
C HIS A 9 -1.21 -29.04 19.18
N GLY A 10 -2.27 -28.24 19.31
CA GLY A 10 -3.41 -28.58 20.17
C GLY A 10 -3.38 -28.05 21.61
N LYS A 11 -3.98 -26.87 21.79
CA LYS A 11 -4.59 -26.32 23.02
C LYS A 11 -3.67 -26.03 24.22
N THR A 12 -2.86 -24.99 24.11
CA THR A 12 -2.18 -24.34 25.25
C THR A 12 -2.76 -22.96 25.61
N VAL A 13 -3.67 -22.42 24.80
CA VAL A 13 -4.33 -21.13 25.02
C VAL A 13 -5.85 -21.26 24.91
N VAL A 14 -6.57 -20.34 25.57
CA VAL A 14 -8.02 -20.22 25.41
C VAL A 14 -8.34 -19.87 23.96
N ASP A 15 -9.34 -20.52 23.37
CA ASP A 15 -9.79 -20.19 22.01
C ASP A 15 -10.26 -18.72 21.93
N PRO A 16 -9.92 -17.97 20.88
CA PRO A 16 -10.43 -16.61 20.67
C PRO A 16 -11.95 -16.59 20.57
N PRO A 17 -12.59 -15.45 20.83
CA PRO A 17 -14.01 -15.33 20.56
C PRO A 17 -14.27 -15.44 19.05
N GLU A 18 -15.42 -15.99 18.69
CA GLU A 18 -15.93 -16.02 17.33
C GLU A 18 -16.96 -14.90 17.16
N SER A 19 -17.03 -14.31 15.97
CA SER A 19 -18.11 -13.39 15.60
C SER A 19 -19.07 -14.06 14.63
N ASP A 20 -20.35 -13.72 14.73
CA ASP A 20 -21.39 -14.13 13.76
C ASP A 20 -21.33 -13.36 12.44
N ARG A 21 -20.50 -12.30 12.36
CA ARG A 21 -20.29 -11.50 11.16
C ARG A 21 -18.81 -11.53 10.73
N PRO A 22 -18.53 -11.63 9.42
CA PRO A 22 -17.17 -11.41 8.92
C PRO A 22 -16.79 -9.92 9.05
N ALA A 23 -15.48 -9.64 9.11
CA ALA A 23 -14.99 -8.27 8.91
C ALA A 23 -15.29 -7.78 7.49
N GLY A 24 -15.09 -6.47 7.29
CA GLY A 24 -15.32 -5.80 6.03
C GLY A 24 -16.57 -4.92 6.06
N TYR A 25 -17.08 -4.65 4.86
CA TYR A 25 -18.25 -3.79 4.69
C TYR A 25 -19.51 -4.39 5.32
N THR A 26 -20.23 -3.57 6.07
CA THR A 26 -21.54 -3.89 6.62
C THR A 26 -22.45 -2.66 6.61
N GLN A 27 -23.77 -2.88 6.61
CA GLN A 27 -24.73 -1.78 6.66
C GLN A 27 -24.72 -1.09 8.03
N PRO A 28 -24.84 0.25 8.09
CA PRO A 28 -25.06 0.96 9.36
C PRO A 28 -26.25 0.37 10.14
N GLY A 29 -26.04 0.17 11.44
CA GLY A 29 -27.00 -0.47 12.35
C GLY A 29 -26.90 -1.99 12.43
N THR A 30 -25.96 -2.62 11.72
CA THR A 30 -25.73 -4.07 11.82
C THR A 30 -25.45 -4.48 13.26
N LEU A 31 -26.07 -5.59 13.69
CA LEU A 31 -25.84 -6.20 14.99
C LEU A 31 -24.81 -7.32 14.86
N VAL A 32 -23.77 -7.25 15.69
CA VAL A 32 -22.67 -8.22 15.78
C VAL A 32 -22.74 -8.93 17.12
N SER A 33 -22.76 -10.25 17.09
CA SER A 33 -22.71 -11.11 18.26
C SER A 33 -21.35 -11.77 18.39
N LEU A 34 -20.87 -11.90 19.63
CA LEU A 34 -19.65 -12.64 19.95
C LEU A 34 -19.98 -13.91 20.72
N LYS A 35 -19.23 -14.98 20.48
CA LYS A 35 -19.37 -16.26 21.18
C LYS A 35 -18.01 -16.79 21.61
N SER A 36 -17.94 -17.36 22.81
CA SER A 36 -16.79 -18.15 23.25
C SER A 36 -17.12 -19.62 23.13
N LYS A 37 -16.37 -20.35 22.31
CA LYS A 37 -16.55 -21.80 22.13
C LYS A 37 -16.35 -22.58 23.42
N GLU A 38 -15.38 -22.16 24.24
CA GLU A 38 -15.04 -22.81 25.49
C GLU A 38 -15.64 -22.12 26.73
N GLY A 39 -16.51 -21.12 26.55
CA GLY A 39 -17.03 -20.27 27.62
C GLY A 39 -16.00 -19.27 28.16
N GLY A 40 -16.37 -18.54 29.22
CA GLY A 40 -15.56 -17.44 29.77
C GLY A 40 -16.11 -16.06 29.42
N LYS A 41 -15.53 -15.01 30.00
CA LYS A 41 -15.97 -13.62 29.80
C LYS A 41 -15.34 -13.07 28.53
N ILE A 42 -16.13 -12.55 27.60
CA ILE A 42 -15.58 -11.87 26.42
C ILE A 42 -15.44 -10.39 26.75
N TYR A 43 -14.24 -9.85 26.54
CA TYR A 43 -13.98 -8.41 26.62
C TYR A 43 -13.63 -7.90 25.23
N TYR A 44 -14.18 -6.74 24.86
CA TYR A 44 -13.90 -6.10 23.57
C TYR A 44 -13.67 -4.60 23.72
N THR A 45 -13.10 -3.99 22.70
CA THR A 45 -13.08 -2.54 22.51
C THR A 45 -13.64 -2.21 21.13
N LEU A 46 -13.98 -0.94 20.89
CA LEU A 46 -14.46 -0.46 19.58
C LEU A 46 -13.52 0.59 18.97
N ASN A 47 -12.34 0.76 19.56
CA ASN A 47 -11.37 1.79 19.19
C ASN A 47 -10.01 1.17 18.84
N GLY A 48 -9.96 -0.12 18.51
CA GLY A 48 -8.72 -0.82 18.15
C GLY A 48 -7.77 -1.17 19.30
N THR A 49 -8.02 -0.72 20.52
CA THR A 49 -7.12 -1.03 21.65
C THR A 49 -7.32 -2.46 22.18
N ASP A 50 -6.24 -3.17 22.50
CA ASP A 50 -6.37 -4.53 23.06
C ASP A 50 -7.15 -4.50 24.40
N PRO A 51 -8.18 -5.33 24.60
CA PRO A 51 -8.92 -5.41 25.86
C PRO A 51 -8.08 -5.92 27.04
N ARG A 52 -6.87 -6.44 26.79
CA ARG A 52 -5.90 -6.89 27.79
C ARG A 52 -4.73 -5.91 27.90
N ARG A 53 -4.40 -5.50 29.13
CA ARG A 53 -3.18 -4.73 29.43
C ARG A 53 -1.94 -5.61 29.47
N SER A 54 -0.77 -4.97 29.34
CA SER A 54 0.49 -5.59 29.80
C SER A 54 0.34 -6.01 31.28
N GLY A 55 0.79 -7.22 31.62
CA GLY A 55 0.55 -7.84 32.93
C GLY A 55 -0.79 -8.59 33.08
N GLY A 56 -1.67 -8.56 32.07
CA GLY A 56 -2.85 -9.46 31.99
C GLY A 56 -4.11 -8.99 32.71
N SER A 57 -4.15 -7.76 33.22
CA SER A 57 -5.40 -7.15 33.71
C SER A 57 -6.30 -6.68 32.56
N VAL A 58 -7.59 -6.47 32.85
CA VAL A 58 -8.56 -5.89 31.90
C VAL A 58 -8.20 -4.42 31.65
N ALA A 59 -8.21 -4.00 30.38
CA ALA A 59 -7.97 -2.62 29.99
C ALA A 59 -9.13 -1.70 30.39
N ALA A 60 -8.85 -0.43 30.69
CA ALA A 60 -9.88 0.52 31.13
C ALA A 60 -10.98 0.78 30.09
N LYS A 61 -10.64 0.71 28.80
CA LYS A 61 -11.60 0.87 27.68
C LYS A 61 -12.28 -0.43 27.27
N ALA A 62 -11.95 -1.55 27.93
CA ALA A 62 -12.55 -2.84 27.62
C ALA A 62 -13.96 -2.94 28.18
N VAL A 63 -14.89 -3.34 27.33
CA VAL A 63 -16.29 -3.58 27.65
C VAL A 63 -16.50 -5.09 27.82
N LEU A 64 -17.14 -5.49 28.92
CA LEU A 64 -17.59 -6.87 29.10
C LEU A 64 -18.80 -7.12 28.20
N TYR A 65 -18.69 -8.09 27.30
CA TYR A 65 -19.79 -8.50 26.44
C TYR A 65 -20.87 -9.22 27.26
N GLY A 66 -22.04 -8.59 27.40
CA GLY A 66 -23.16 -9.05 28.21
C GLY A 66 -24.21 -9.89 27.48
N ASN A 67 -23.86 -10.47 26.32
CA ASN A 67 -24.79 -11.16 25.39
C ASN A 67 -25.83 -10.25 24.72
N THR A 68 -25.67 -8.94 24.79
CA THR A 68 -26.40 -7.99 23.93
C THR A 68 -25.58 -7.75 22.67
N PRO A 69 -26.13 -7.93 21.46
CA PRO A 69 -25.41 -7.67 20.23
C PRO A 69 -24.85 -6.23 20.16
N ILE A 70 -23.65 -6.11 19.63
CA ILE A 70 -22.95 -4.84 19.42
C ILE A 70 -23.50 -4.21 18.15
N LYS A 71 -24.05 -3.00 18.27
CA LYS A 71 -24.56 -2.25 17.11
C LYS A 71 -23.44 -1.46 16.47
N ILE A 72 -23.16 -1.74 15.20
CA ILE A 72 -22.19 -1.01 14.39
C ILE A 72 -22.90 0.15 13.70
N THR A 73 -22.69 1.38 14.17
CA THR A 73 -23.20 2.60 13.54
C THR A 73 -22.18 3.31 12.67
N ASP A 74 -20.90 3.12 13.01
CA ASP A 74 -19.75 3.80 12.42
C ASP A 74 -18.65 2.76 12.13
N SER A 75 -17.71 3.11 11.25
CA SER A 75 -16.56 2.26 10.96
C SER A 75 -15.79 1.98 12.26
N THR A 76 -15.61 0.69 12.58
CA THR A 76 -15.20 0.28 13.93
C THR A 76 -14.16 -0.82 13.87
N LEU A 77 -13.02 -0.61 14.53
CA LEU A 77 -12.04 -1.66 14.82
C LEU A 77 -12.38 -2.31 16.17
N LEU A 78 -12.80 -3.58 16.13
CA LEU A 78 -13.23 -4.41 17.25
C LEU A 78 -12.21 -5.52 17.56
N PRO A 79 -11.24 -5.25 18.46
CA PRO A 79 -10.49 -6.27 19.16
C PRO A 79 -11.33 -6.90 20.27
N ALA A 80 -11.32 -8.23 20.37
CA ALA A 80 -11.96 -8.98 21.44
C ALA A 80 -11.09 -10.15 21.93
N ARG A 81 -11.20 -10.48 23.21
CA ARG A 81 -10.57 -11.66 23.81
C ARG A 81 -11.52 -12.35 24.79
N VAL A 82 -11.40 -13.66 24.91
CA VAL A 82 -11.99 -14.44 26.00
C VAL A 82 -11.05 -14.38 27.20
N TYR A 83 -11.59 -14.09 28.37
CA TYR A 83 -10.95 -14.24 29.68
C TYR A 83 -11.61 -15.39 30.45
N LYS A 84 -10.87 -16.46 30.66
CA LYS A 84 -11.35 -17.69 31.31
C LYS A 84 -10.47 -18.01 32.51
N THR A 85 -10.91 -17.59 33.69
CA THR A 85 -10.20 -17.80 34.97
C THR A 85 -9.96 -19.28 35.29
N THR A 86 -10.86 -20.15 34.85
CA THR A 86 -10.79 -21.61 35.06
C THR A 86 -9.90 -22.33 34.06
N HIS A 87 -9.37 -21.67 33.03
CA HIS A 87 -8.49 -22.31 32.06
C HIS A 87 -7.25 -22.88 32.75
N ARG A 88 -6.97 -24.16 32.54
CA ARG A 88 -5.77 -24.83 33.05
C ARG A 88 -4.95 -25.24 31.83
N SER A 89 -3.67 -24.91 31.84
CA SER A 89 -2.75 -25.40 30.81
C SER A 89 -2.66 -26.92 30.91
N LEU A 90 -2.57 -27.56 29.75
CA LEU A 90 -2.07 -28.92 29.66
C LEU A 90 -0.58 -28.87 30.00
N THR A 91 -0.09 -29.71 30.91
CA THR A 91 1.34 -29.80 31.27
C THR A 91 1.91 -31.15 30.84
N GLY A 92 3.19 -31.21 30.45
CA GLY A 92 3.89 -32.43 30.01
C GLY A 92 5.13 -32.12 29.16
N SER A 93 5.93 -33.14 28.79
CA SER A 93 7.20 -32.98 28.05
C SER A 93 7.12 -32.21 26.74
N ASN A 94 5.92 -32.01 26.17
CA ASN A 94 5.69 -31.25 24.92
C ASN A 94 4.82 -29.99 25.10
N ASN A 95 4.41 -29.67 26.34
CA ASN A 95 3.54 -28.53 26.63
C ASN A 95 4.26 -27.52 27.54
N PRO A 96 4.88 -26.46 26.97
CA PRO A 96 5.59 -25.46 27.76
C PRO A 96 4.65 -24.71 28.72
N PRO A 97 5.16 -24.13 29.81
CA PRO A 97 4.39 -23.60 30.95
C PRO A 97 3.62 -22.29 30.67
N LEU A 98 3.43 -21.89 29.42
CA LEU A 98 2.67 -20.69 29.08
C LEU A 98 1.18 -20.95 29.37
N SER A 99 0.72 -20.52 30.55
CA SER A 99 -0.71 -20.42 30.86
C SER A 99 -1.16 -18.99 30.71
N SER A 100 -1.98 -18.71 29.70
CA SER A 100 -2.73 -17.47 29.62
C SER A 100 -4.19 -17.75 29.95
N LYS A 101 -4.75 -16.97 30.88
CA LYS A 101 -6.21 -16.94 31.09
C LYS A 101 -6.94 -16.20 29.98
N TRP A 102 -6.20 -15.48 29.13
CA TRP A 102 -6.68 -14.79 27.96
C TRP A 102 -6.47 -15.61 26.70
N SER A 103 -7.46 -15.58 25.80
CA SER A 103 -7.31 -16.10 24.45
C SER A 103 -6.37 -15.25 23.61
N GLY A 104 -6.04 -15.75 22.41
CA GLY A 104 -5.61 -14.87 21.30
C GLY A 104 -6.66 -13.80 20.98
N PRO A 105 -6.28 -12.72 20.29
CA PRO A 105 -7.23 -11.68 19.88
C PRO A 105 -8.08 -12.16 18.69
N LEU A 106 -9.37 -11.86 18.73
CA LEU A 106 -10.17 -11.61 17.53
C LEU A 106 -9.99 -10.13 17.19
N THR A 107 -9.65 -9.80 15.95
CA THR A 107 -9.61 -8.40 15.49
C THR A 107 -10.42 -8.31 14.22
N GLN A 108 -11.60 -7.67 14.30
CA GLN A 108 -12.45 -7.41 13.15
C GLN A 108 -12.58 -5.91 12.95
N PHE A 109 -12.55 -5.46 11.71
CA PHE A 109 -12.99 -4.11 11.37
C PHE A 109 -14.28 -4.22 10.60
N TYR A 110 -15.25 -3.43 11.02
CA TYR A 110 -16.52 -3.31 10.32
C TYR A 110 -16.54 -1.93 9.68
N SER A 111 -16.48 -1.90 8.35
CA SER A 111 -16.61 -0.65 7.59
C SER A 111 -18.08 -0.38 7.30
N ILE A 112 -18.53 0.86 7.46
CA ILE A 112 -19.85 1.28 6.96
C ILE A 112 -19.78 1.90 5.56
N ALA A 113 -18.56 2.02 5.00
CA ALA A 113 -18.33 2.42 3.62
C ALA A 113 -18.01 1.19 2.76
N PRO A 114 -18.57 1.07 1.55
CA PRO A 114 -18.28 -0.06 0.67
C PRO A 114 -16.79 -0.09 0.30
N SER A 115 -16.24 -1.29 0.17
CA SER A 115 -14.88 -1.47 -0.35
C SER A 115 -14.80 -1.02 -1.81
N PRO A 116 -13.67 -0.44 -2.25
CA PRO A 116 -13.45 -0.13 -3.65
C PRO A 116 -13.63 -1.37 -4.53
N VAL A 117 -14.05 -1.18 -5.77
CA VAL A 117 -14.10 -2.27 -6.76
C VAL A 117 -12.93 -2.17 -7.73
N THR A 118 -12.71 -3.23 -8.52
CA THR A 118 -11.66 -3.25 -9.53
C THR A 118 -11.78 -2.05 -10.48
N GLY A 119 -10.69 -1.31 -10.62
CA GLY A 119 -10.61 -0.09 -11.44
C GLY A 119 -10.86 1.22 -10.69
N ASP A 120 -11.38 1.18 -9.46
CA ASP A 120 -11.54 2.37 -8.63
C ASP A 120 -10.19 2.88 -8.11
N LEU A 121 -9.33 1.96 -7.65
CA LEU A 121 -7.99 2.23 -7.17
C LEU A 121 -6.99 1.71 -8.21
N LEU A 122 -5.95 2.48 -8.51
CA LEU A 122 -4.89 2.11 -9.45
C LEU A 122 -3.51 2.43 -8.87
N VAL A 123 -2.49 1.64 -9.20
CA VAL A 123 -1.08 2.06 -9.06
C VAL A 123 -0.77 3.05 -10.20
N SER A 124 -0.60 4.33 -9.91
CA SER A 124 -0.32 5.34 -10.93
C SER A 124 1.17 5.51 -11.23
N GLU A 125 2.01 5.28 -10.22
CA GLU A 125 3.45 5.39 -10.32
C GLU A 125 4.12 4.36 -9.40
N LEU A 126 5.16 3.69 -9.90
CA LEU A 126 5.91 2.66 -9.20
C LEU A 126 7.40 2.90 -9.40
N HIS A 127 8.12 3.19 -8.32
CA HIS A 127 9.56 3.39 -8.35
C HIS A 127 10.28 2.18 -7.75
N TYR A 128 10.30 1.08 -8.50
CA TYR A 128 10.75 -0.24 -8.00
C TYR A 128 12.28 -0.40 -7.93
N HIS A 129 13.04 0.37 -8.71
CA HIS A 129 14.50 0.38 -8.64
C HIS A 129 15.04 1.81 -8.80
N PRO A 130 15.05 2.60 -7.71
CA PRO A 130 15.59 3.95 -7.75
C PRO A 130 17.08 4.01 -8.04
N ALA A 131 17.55 5.19 -8.47
CA ALA A 131 18.97 5.47 -8.52
C ALA A 131 19.60 5.41 -7.12
N ASP A 132 20.90 5.08 -7.09
CA ASP A 132 21.69 5.04 -5.86
C ASP A 132 21.64 6.37 -5.08
N PRO A 133 21.81 6.33 -3.75
CA PRO A 133 21.90 7.53 -2.94
C PRO A 133 23.04 8.45 -3.40
N THR A 134 22.78 9.75 -3.48
CA THR A 134 23.81 10.76 -3.76
C THR A 134 24.73 10.96 -2.54
N PRO A 135 25.92 11.56 -2.70
CA PRO A 135 26.79 11.89 -1.57
C PRO A 135 26.10 12.77 -0.50
N ASP A 136 25.25 13.71 -0.93
CA ASP A 136 24.51 14.58 -0.01
C ASP A 136 23.46 13.79 0.78
N GLU A 137 22.75 12.86 0.14
CA GLU A 137 21.81 11.97 0.83
C GLU A 137 22.52 11.03 1.82
N LEU A 138 23.70 10.51 1.48
CA LEU A 138 24.52 9.69 2.37
C LEU A 138 25.11 10.48 3.54
N SER A 139 25.25 11.80 3.40
CA SER A 139 25.65 12.68 4.51
C SER A 139 24.54 12.78 5.58
N VAL A 140 23.26 12.63 5.18
CA VAL A 140 22.11 12.58 6.08
C VAL A 140 22.02 11.22 6.77
N ASP A 141 22.20 10.14 6.00
CA ASP A 141 22.27 8.78 6.53
C ASP A 141 23.11 7.86 5.61
N SER A 142 24.30 7.50 6.09
CA SER A 142 25.23 6.62 5.35
C SER A 142 24.71 5.20 5.08
N THR A 143 23.60 4.82 5.72
CA THR A 143 22.99 3.49 5.56
C THR A 143 21.97 3.43 4.42
N PHE A 144 21.59 4.57 3.83
CA PHE A 144 20.66 4.59 2.70
C PHE A 144 21.16 3.74 1.53
N ARG A 145 20.21 3.06 0.89
CA ARG A 145 20.38 2.28 -0.35
C ARG A 145 19.33 2.70 -1.35
N ALA A 146 19.53 2.39 -2.63
CA ALA A 146 18.55 2.64 -3.69
C ALA A 146 17.12 2.22 -3.27
N SER A 147 16.98 1.03 -2.68
CA SER A 147 15.68 0.50 -2.25
C SER A 147 14.98 1.33 -1.17
N ASP A 148 15.70 2.12 -0.37
CA ASP A 148 15.07 2.98 0.64
C ASP A 148 14.20 4.09 0.02
N PHE A 149 14.49 4.45 -1.24
CA PHE A 149 13.75 5.48 -1.99
C PHE A 149 12.60 4.91 -2.82
N GLU A 150 12.32 3.62 -2.72
CA GLU A 150 11.19 2.99 -3.41
C GLU A 150 9.86 3.54 -2.90
N PHE A 151 8.92 3.72 -3.82
CA PHE A 151 7.55 4.08 -3.50
C PHE A 151 6.54 3.43 -4.44
N ILE A 152 5.31 3.32 -3.95
CA ILE A 152 4.11 2.92 -4.68
C ILE A 152 3.12 4.09 -4.54
N GLU A 153 2.68 4.64 -5.66
CA GLU A 153 1.64 5.65 -5.67
C GLU A 153 0.30 5.04 -6.08
N LEU A 154 -0.70 5.22 -5.22
CA LEU A 154 -2.07 4.82 -5.47
C LEU A 154 -2.90 6.03 -5.87
N LEU A 155 -3.75 5.87 -6.89
CA LEU A 155 -4.66 6.89 -7.41
C LEU A 155 -6.11 6.43 -7.22
N ASN A 156 -6.95 7.29 -6.66
CA ASN A 156 -8.39 7.13 -6.80
C ASN A 156 -8.83 7.54 -8.21
N ASN A 157 -9.07 6.53 -9.05
CA ASN A 157 -9.55 6.66 -10.42
C ASN A 157 -11.08 6.71 -10.53
N SER A 158 -11.79 6.51 -9.43
CA SER A 158 -13.25 6.58 -9.38
C SER A 158 -13.74 8.03 -9.33
N LYS A 159 -15.07 8.21 -9.40
CA LYS A 159 -15.74 9.52 -9.21
C LYS A 159 -16.24 9.74 -7.78
N GLN A 160 -15.93 8.83 -6.86
CA GLN A 160 -16.39 8.87 -5.48
C GLN A 160 -15.21 8.77 -4.51
N PRO A 161 -15.32 9.29 -3.28
CA PRO A 161 -14.33 9.02 -2.24
C PRO A 161 -14.21 7.51 -1.99
N LEU A 162 -12.99 7.00 -1.93
CA LEU A 162 -12.72 5.60 -1.62
C LEU A 162 -12.31 5.46 -0.16
N ASN A 163 -12.95 4.55 0.57
CA ASN A 163 -12.46 4.14 1.87
C ASN A 163 -11.42 3.03 1.70
N LEU A 164 -10.16 3.33 2.02
CA LEU A 164 -9.04 2.40 1.97
C LEU A 164 -8.89 1.60 3.27
N THR A 165 -9.62 1.97 4.34
CA THR A 165 -9.46 1.34 5.65
C THR A 165 -9.73 -0.14 5.59
N GLY A 166 -8.80 -0.91 6.15
CA GLY A 166 -8.88 -2.37 6.14
C GLY A 166 -8.40 -3.03 4.85
N LEU A 167 -8.09 -2.29 3.79
CA LEU A 167 -7.36 -2.85 2.65
C LEU A 167 -5.96 -3.28 3.09
N THR A 168 -5.44 -4.31 2.44
CA THR A 168 -4.09 -4.83 2.67
C THR A 168 -3.34 -4.92 1.37
N VAL A 169 -2.12 -4.37 1.36
CA VAL A 169 -1.15 -4.57 0.27
C VAL A 169 -0.34 -5.83 0.55
N ALA A 170 -0.24 -6.68 -0.46
CA ALA A 170 0.40 -7.98 -0.45
C ALA A 170 1.28 -8.17 -1.70
N GLY A 171 1.94 -9.33 -1.78
CA GLY A 171 2.98 -9.62 -2.79
C GLY A 171 4.38 -9.35 -2.24
N GLU A 172 5.18 -8.61 -2.99
CA GLU A 172 6.57 -8.22 -2.66
C GLU A 172 6.68 -7.35 -1.40
N VAL A 173 5.65 -6.52 -1.16
CA VAL A 173 5.57 -5.64 0.01
C VAL A 173 4.35 -5.97 0.86
N ARG A 174 4.37 -5.51 2.11
CA ARG A 174 3.27 -5.66 3.06
C ARG A 174 2.95 -4.34 3.73
N PHE A 175 1.69 -3.92 3.59
CA PHE A 175 1.13 -2.75 4.25
C PHE A 175 -0.34 -3.00 4.58
N SER A 176 -0.83 -2.41 5.67
CA SER A 176 -2.25 -2.50 6.03
C SER A 176 -2.78 -1.12 6.34
N PHE A 177 -3.90 -0.78 5.72
CA PHE A 177 -4.67 0.42 6.02
C PHE A 177 -5.60 0.23 7.25
N LEU A 178 -5.40 -0.84 8.03
CA LEU A 178 -6.19 -1.11 9.21
C LEU A 178 -5.80 -0.14 10.34
N THR A 179 -6.52 0.97 10.43
CA THR A 179 -6.40 1.96 11.50
C THR A 179 -7.67 2.05 12.34
N ASP A 180 -7.62 2.81 13.44
CA ASP A 180 -8.77 3.11 14.30
C ASP A 180 -9.65 4.26 13.77
N THR A 181 -9.26 4.85 12.64
CA THR A 181 -9.93 5.94 11.92
C THR A 181 -10.07 5.59 10.45
N ASP A 182 -11.08 6.14 9.79
CA ASP A 182 -11.23 5.98 8.35
C ASP A 182 -10.04 6.63 7.59
N LYS A 183 -9.60 5.95 6.53
CA LYS A 183 -8.61 6.39 5.56
C LYS A 183 -9.33 6.54 4.23
N THR A 184 -9.70 7.77 3.92
CA THR A 184 -10.42 8.10 2.68
C THR A 184 -9.44 8.70 1.67
N LEU A 185 -9.66 8.42 0.38
CA LEU A 185 -8.95 9.04 -0.73
C LEU A 185 -9.99 9.65 -1.68
N ASP A 186 -9.99 10.96 -1.88
CA ASP A 186 -11.00 11.65 -2.71
C ASP A 186 -10.74 11.43 -4.21
N PRO A 187 -11.74 11.65 -5.09
CA PRO A 187 -11.58 11.45 -6.53
C PRO A 187 -10.37 12.20 -7.12
N GLY A 188 -9.49 11.48 -7.81
CA GLY A 188 -8.27 12.04 -8.39
C GLY A 188 -7.12 12.26 -7.41
N GLU A 189 -7.33 12.05 -6.11
CA GLU A 189 -6.25 12.13 -5.12
C GLU A 189 -5.31 10.93 -5.20
N ARG A 190 -4.09 11.16 -4.72
CA ARG A 190 -2.99 10.20 -4.71
C ARG A 190 -2.52 9.94 -3.30
N LEU A 191 -2.10 8.70 -3.05
CA LEU A 191 -1.53 8.27 -1.78
C LEU A 191 -0.23 7.52 -2.01
N LEU A 192 0.82 7.91 -1.31
CA LEU A 192 2.14 7.30 -1.42
C LEU A 192 2.39 6.30 -0.30
N LEU A 193 2.74 5.08 -0.65
CA LEU A 193 3.34 4.10 0.26
C LEU A 193 4.84 4.06 -0.02
N VAL A 194 5.66 4.24 1.00
CA VAL A 194 7.12 4.39 0.84
C VAL A 194 7.89 3.32 1.60
N ARG A 195 9.09 2.97 1.15
CA ARG A 195 9.93 1.98 1.84
C ARG A 195 10.58 2.53 3.11
N ASN A 196 11.02 3.78 3.06
CA ASN A 196 11.69 4.45 4.16
C ASN A 196 11.32 5.95 4.14
N ALA A 197 10.47 6.38 5.06
CA ALA A 197 9.96 7.76 5.09
C ALA A 197 11.08 8.81 5.20
N ARG A 198 12.18 8.50 5.90
CA ARG A 198 13.30 9.45 6.06
C ARG A 198 14.10 9.60 4.77
N ALA A 199 14.43 8.48 4.11
CA ALA A 199 15.10 8.50 2.81
C ALA A 199 14.22 9.18 1.76
N PHE A 200 12.94 8.82 1.71
CA PHE A 200 11.96 9.45 0.82
C PHE A 200 11.92 10.97 1.01
N ALA A 201 11.74 11.45 2.25
CA ALA A 201 11.71 12.90 2.52
C ALA A 201 13.02 13.62 2.15
N THR A 202 14.16 12.93 2.20
CA THR A 202 15.46 13.49 1.84
C THR A 202 15.57 13.70 0.32
N ARG A 203 15.08 12.76 -0.49
CA ARG A 203 15.12 12.85 -1.96
C ARG A 203 14.01 13.71 -2.55
N TYR A 204 12.80 13.52 -2.06
CA TYR A 204 11.57 14.07 -2.65
C TYR A 204 11.07 15.33 -1.96
N GLY A 205 11.61 15.64 -0.77
CA GLY A 205 11.18 16.76 0.07
C GLY A 205 10.20 16.31 1.17
N GLY A 206 10.29 16.97 2.33
CA GLY A 206 9.49 16.63 3.51
C GLY A 206 8.03 17.09 3.49
N GLU A 207 7.65 17.89 2.49
CA GLU A 207 6.28 18.43 2.35
C GLU A 207 5.32 17.44 1.66
N ILE A 208 5.85 16.40 1.00
CA ILE A 208 5.04 15.39 0.32
C ILE A 208 4.49 14.42 1.36
N SER A 209 3.17 14.44 1.53
CA SER A 209 2.48 13.55 2.46
C SER A 209 2.60 12.09 2.02
N THR A 210 2.93 11.20 2.96
CA THR A 210 2.94 9.75 2.74
C THR A 210 1.76 9.12 3.45
N GLY A 211 1.11 8.15 2.79
CA GLY A 211 0.03 7.35 3.38
C GLY A 211 0.53 6.25 4.32
N GLY A 212 1.84 5.93 4.28
CA GLY A 212 2.48 5.05 5.25
C GLY A 212 3.78 4.43 4.75
N VAL A 213 4.45 3.73 5.67
CA VAL A 213 5.67 2.98 5.38
C VAL A 213 5.35 1.50 5.26
N TYR A 214 5.66 0.88 4.12
CA TYR A 214 5.48 -0.56 3.93
C TYR A 214 6.71 -1.36 4.39
N SER A 215 6.51 -2.65 4.62
CA SER A 215 7.59 -3.61 4.87
C SER A 215 7.84 -4.49 3.65
N GLY A 216 9.01 -5.13 3.56
CA GLY A 216 9.46 -5.82 2.34
C GLY A 216 10.28 -4.88 1.46
N LYS A 217 10.41 -5.17 0.18
CA LYS A 217 10.95 -4.26 -0.85
C LYS A 217 10.43 -4.70 -2.20
N LEU A 218 10.39 -3.79 -3.16
CA LEU A 218 10.10 -4.14 -4.53
C LEU A 218 11.28 -4.92 -5.11
N SER A 219 10.99 -5.83 -6.04
CA SER A 219 12.00 -6.59 -6.76
C SER A 219 12.49 -5.76 -7.95
N ASN A 220 13.81 -5.67 -8.11
CA ASN A 220 14.45 -4.99 -9.23
C ASN A 220 14.29 -5.77 -10.54
N GLY A 221 13.95 -7.06 -10.50
CA GLY A 221 13.79 -7.93 -11.68
C GLY A 221 12.34 -8.20 -12.06
N GLY A 222 11.43 -7.30 -11.67
CA GLY A 222 9.98 -7.52 -11.75
C GLY A 222 9.40 -8.23 -10.52
N GLY A 223 8.09 -8.06 -10.31
CA GLY A 223 7.39 -8.56 -9.13
C GLY A 223 5.88 -8.38 -9.18
N GLN A 224 5.21 -8.80 -8.09
CA GLN A 224 3.76 -8.75 -7.96
C GLN A 224 3.33 -7.89 -6.77
N LEU A 225 2.30 -7.07 -6.99
CA LEU A 225 1.57 -6.34 -5.98
C LEU A 225 0.10 -6.74 -6.04
N GLU A 226 -0.50 -6.92 -4.87
CA GLU A 226 -1.93 -7.17 -4.75
C GLU A 226 -2.50 -6.28 -3.64
N ILE A 227 -3.68 -5.72 -3.87
CA ILE A 227 -4.48 -5.07 -2.82
C ILE A 227 -5.76 -5.86 -2.65
N VAL A 228 -5.98 -6.36 -1.44
CA VAL A 228 -7.17 -7.14 -1.08
C VAL A 228 -7.99 -6.42 -0.01
N ASP A 229 -9.29 -6.65 -0.01
CA ASP A 229 -10.17 -6.26 1.09
C ASP A 229 -10.09 -7.25 2.27
N GLN A 230 -10.90 -7.01 3.29
CA GLN A 230 -10.89 -7.77 4.54
C GLN A 230 -11.50 -9.16 4.44
N VAL A 231 -12.26 -9.43 3.38
CA VAL A 231 -12.79 -10.77 3.09
C VAL A 231 -11.91 -11.52 2.10
N GLY A 232 -10.77 -10.94 1.71
CA GLY A 232 -9.80 -11.54 0.79
C GLY A 232 -10.15 -11.35 -0.68
N LYS A 233 -11.08 -10.44 -1.03
CA LYS A 233 -11.38 -10.11 -2.42
C LYS A 233 -10.29 -9.18 -2.96
N THR A 234 -9.70 -9.57 -4.09
CA THR A 234 -8.76 -8.74 -4.84
C THR A 234 -9.44 -7.49 -5.38
N ILE A 235 -8.88 -6.33 -5.06
CA ILE A 235 -9.29 -5.01 -5.53
C ILE A 235 -8.38 -4.55 -6.67
N LEU A 236 -7.08 -4.78 -6.53
CA LEU A 236 -6.05 -4.42 -7.49
C LEU A 236 -5.02 -5.54 -7.53
N GLU A 237 -4.57 -5.88 -8.72
CA GLU A 237 -3.41 -6.74 -8.92
C GLU A 237 -2.50 -6.11 -9.99
N LEU A 238 -1.19 -6.16 -9.78
CA LEU A 238 -0.19 -5.66 -10.71
C LEU A 238 1.00 -6.62 -10.74
N HIS A 239 1.35 -7.08 -11.93
CA HIS A 239 2.64 -7.72 -12.22
C HIS A 239 3.45 -6.76 -13.06
N TYR A 240 4.67 -6.44 -12.65
CA TYR A 240 5.58 -5.58 -13.42
C TYR A 240 6.88 -6.31 -13.73
N LEU A 241 7.51 -5.93 -14.85
CA LEU A 241 8.83 -6.44 -15.25
C LEU A 241 9.80 -5.27 -15.44
N ASP A 242 11.08 -5.55 -15.20
CA ASP A 242 12.18 -4.59 -15.33
C ASP A 242 12.52 -4.28 -16.79
N ASP A 243 12.31 -5.26 -17.68
CA ASP A 243 12.55 -5.12 -19.12
C ASP A 243 11.52 -4.26 -19.87
N TRP A 244 10.42 -3.89 -19.21
CA TRP A 244 9.36 -3.05 -19.82
C TRP A 244 9.89 -1.70 -20.28
N HIS A 245 10.69 -1.05 -19.44
CA HIS A 245 11.29 0.26 -19.72
C HIS A 245 12.66 0.33 -19.05
N PRO A 246 13.78 0.03 -19.75
CA PRO A 246 15.11 -0.05 -19.13
C PRO A 246 15.62 1.22 -18.43
N THR A 247 14.99 2.38 -18.66
CA THR A 247 15.31 3.61 -17.93
C THR A 247 14.70 3.67 -16.53
N THR A 248 13.74 2.81 -16.22
CA THR A 248 13.12 2.73 -14.88
C THR A 248 13.81 1.75 -13.94
N ASP A 249 14.86 1.10 -14.43
CA ASP A 249 15.65 0.10 -13.73
C ASP A 249 16.98 0.70 -13.24
N GLY A 250 16.96 1.38 -12.10
CA GLY A 250 18.16 1.91 -11.43
C GLY A 250 18.73 3.21 -12.02
N ARG A 251 18.11 3.75 -13.08
CA ARG A 251 18.56 5.02 -13.72
C ARG A 251 17.84 6.27 -13.22
N GLY A 252 17.01 6.13 -12.18
CA GLY A 252 16.33 7.22 -11.51
C GLY A 252 14.90 7.49 -11.96
N PHE A 253 14.46 6.99 -13.11
CA PHE A 253 13.06 7.12 -13.55
C PHE A 253 12.16 6.07 -12.90
N SER A 254 10.90 6.40 -12.70
CA SER A 254 9.87 5.47 -12.22
C SER A 254 9.01 4.92 -13.37
N LEU A 255 8.30 3.81 -13.13
CA LEU A 255 7.24 3.35 -14.02
C LEU A 255 5.97 4.17 -13.75
N VAL A 256 5.46 4.81 -14.79
CA VAL A 256 4.21 5.59 -14.76
C VAL A 256 3.16 4.92 -15.63
N ALA A 257 1.97 4.75 -15.07
CA ALA A 257 0.81 4.23 -15.78
C ALA A 257 0.33 5.23 -16.85
N LYS A 258 0.19 4.78 -18.11
CA LYS A 258 -0.48 5.55 -19.17
C LYS A 258 -2.00 5.51 -18.92
N GLN A 259 -2.75 6.53 -19.35
CA GLN A 259 -4.21 6.67 -19.17
C GLN A 259 -5.00 5.38 -18.87
N VAL A 260 -5.63 5.31 -17.67
CA VAL A 260 -6.52 4.26 -17.15
C VAL A 260 -6.17 2.85 -17.67
N VAL A 261 -5.07 2.31 -17.15
CA VAL A 261 -4.55 0.96 -17.42
C VAL A 261 -5.49 -0.12 -16.88
N PRO A 262 -5.78 -1.20 -17.63
CA PRO A 262 -6.23 -2.45 -17.04
C PRO A 262 -5.11 -3.00 -16.14
N GLN A 263 -5.25 -2.88 -14.83
CA GLN A 263 -4.31 -3.48 -13.87
C GLN A 263 -4.74 -4.92 -13.60
N GLY A 264 -3.81 -5.85 -13.80
CA GLY A 264 -4.01 -7.28 -13.60
C GLY A 264 -2.84 -8.08 -14.15
N MET A 265 -3.01 -9.40 -14.23
CA MET A 265 -1.98 -10.32 -14.72
C MET A 265 -1.65 -10.17 -16.22
N GLU A 266 -2.53 -9.56 -17.01
CA GLU A 266 -2.35 -9.37 -18.46
C GLU A 266 -1.79 -7.99 -18.84
N GLY A 267 -1.43 -7.15 -17.86
CA GLY A 267 -0.82 -5.85 -18.13
C GLY A 267 0.59 -5.99 -18.73
N GLY A 268 0.86 -5.31 -19.84
CA GLY A 268 2.17 -5.28 -20.50
C GLY A 268 2.83 -3.89 -20.53
N ALA A 269 4.08 -3.85 -20.99
CA ALA A 269 4.91 -2.65 -21.11
C ALA A 269 4.24 -1.48 -21.85
N GLU A 270 3.30 -1.76 -22.75
CA GLU A 270 2.55 -0.80 -23.54
C GLU A 270 1.68 0.14 -22.69
N TYR A 271 1.23 -0.30 -21.52
CA TYR A 271 0.44 0.50 -20.59
C TYR A 271 1.27 1.33 -19.62
N TRP A 272 2.59 1.17 -19.67
CA TRP A 272 3.53 1.88 -18.81
C TRP A 272 4.50 2.70 -19.63
N ARG A 273 5.16 3.65 -18.98
CA ARG A 273 6.30 4.41 -19.53
C ARG A 273 7.22 4.80 -18.39
N ALA A 274 8.43 5.24 -18.73
CA ALA A 274 9.24 6.01 -17.80
C ALA A 274 8.57 7.35 -17.44
N SER A 275 8.79 7.82 -16.22
CA SER A 275 8.47 9.18 -15.78
C SER A 275 9.13 10.24 -16.66
N TRP A 276 8.57 11.45 -16.68
CA TRP A 276 9.19 12.57 -17.40
C TRP A 276 10.39 13.15 -16.65
N ASN A 277 10.31 13.16 -15.33
CA ASN A 277 11.35 13.69 -14.46
C ASN A 277 12.21 12.57 -13.90
N ASP A 278 13.49 12.90 -13.67
CA ASP A 278 14.32 12.09 -12.80
C ASP A 278 13.67 12.04 -11.41
N HIS A 279 13.79 10.88 -10.79
CA HIS A 279 13.15 10.49 -9.54
C HIS A 279 11.63 10.34 -9.57
N GLY A 280 10.96 10.65 -10.68
CA GLY A 280 9.52 10.52 -10.82
C GLY A 280 8.76 11.79 -10.44
N SER A 281 7.47 11.63 -10.11
CA SER A 281 6.58 12.74 -9.75
C SER A 281 5.69 12.41 -8.54
N PRO A 282 6.24 11.91 -7.43
CA PRO A 282 5.42 11.41 -6.33
C PRO A 282 4.47 12.47 -5.77
N GLY A 283 3.21 12.09 -5.63
CA GLY A 283 2.14 12.92 -5.07
C GLY A 283 1.42 13.77 -6.10
N VAL A 284 1.88 13.82 -7.36
CA VAL A 284 1.26 14.62 -8.42
C VAL A 284 1.18 13.83 -9.73
N PRO A 285 0.31 14.23 -10.68
CA PRO A 285 0.33 13.62 -12.01
C PRO A 285 1.68 13.82 -12.71
N ASP A 286 2.25 12.74 -13.27
CA ASP A 286 3.44 12.83 -14.13
C ASP A 286 3.09 13.46 -15.49
N GLU A 287 2.96 14.78 -15.49
CA GLU A 287 2.64 15.57 -16.67
C GLU A 287 3.86 16.34 -17.15
N ARG A 288 4.05 16.36 -18.48
CA ARG A 288 5.05 17.21 -19.10
C ARG A 288 4.53 18.64 -19.16
N ILE A 289 4.68 19.39 -18.07
CA ILE A 289 4.40 20.83 -18.06
C ILE A 289 5.59 21.55 -18.69
N SER A 290 5.66 21.52 -20.02
CA SER A 290 6.60 22.38 -20.73
C SER A 290 5.99 22.78 -22.07
N PRO A 291 5.33 23.95 -22.17
CA PRO A 291 5.17 24.59 -23.46
C PRO A 291 6.57 25.01 -23.91
N PHE A 292 7.27 24.17 -24.65
CA PHE A 292 8.44 24.66 -25.36
C PHE A 292 7.93 25.59 -26.47
N THR A 293 8.26 26.86 -26.36
CA THR A 293 8.02 27.83 -27.44
C THR A 293 9.16 27.81 -28.45
N GLU A 294 10.28 27.14 -28.13
CA GLU A 294 11.48 27.15 -28.95
C GLU A 294 12.21 25.79 -28.93
N ILE A 295 12.61 25.33 -30.12
CA ILE A 295 13.65 24.31 -30.29
C ILE A 295 14.88 25.00 -30.89
N LYS A 296 16.05 24.83 -30.26
CA LYS A 296 17.35 25.26 -30.77
C LYS A 296 18.18 24.05 -31.18
N ILE A 297 18.54 23.97 -32.44
CA ILE A 297 19.51 23.00 -32.95
C ILE A 297 20.76 23.77 -33.35
N ALA A 298 21.87 23.53 -32.65
CA ALA A 298 23.15 24.16 -32.95
C ALA A 298 24.14 23.10 -33.46
N ALA A 299 24.64 23.27 -34.68
CA ALA A 299 25.71 22.47 -35.25
C ALA A 299 26.58 23.35 -36.14
N GLU A 300 27.91 23.24 -35.99
CA GLU A 300 28.90 23.89 -36.88
C GLU A 300 28.66 25.40 -37.10
N GLY A 301 28.25 26.13 -36.05
CA GLY A 301 28.00 27.57 -36.12
C GLY A 301 26.65 27.98 -36.73
N ILE A 302 25.80 27.01 -37.09
CA ILE A 302 24.41 27.25 -37.53
C ILE A 302 23.48 26.98 -36.36
N CYS A 303 22.66 27.97 -36.01
CA CYS A 303 21.56 27.79 -35.06
C CYS A 303 20.22 27.85 -35.80
N CYS A 304 19.48 26.75 -35.79
CA CYS A 304 18.10 26.73 -36.26
C CYS A 304 17.17 27.03 -35.09
N HIS A 305 16.38 28.10 -35.21
CA HIS A 305 15.35 28.48 -34.25
C HIS A 305 13.97 28.12 -34.80
N PHE A 306 13.23 27.28 -34.07
CA PHE A 306 11.84 26.96 -34.39
C PHE A 306 10.93 27.52 -33.30
N ASN A 307 10.22 28.60 -33.62
CA ASN A 307 9.29 29.25 -32.69
C ASN A 307 7.89 28.69 -32.87
N PHE A 308 7.30 28.15 -31.81
CA PHE A 308 5.97 27.57 -31.83
C PHE A 308 5.02 28.42 -30.99
N GLN A 309 4.28 29.31 -31.65
CA GLN A 309 3.35 30.22 -30.95
C GLN A 309 2.14 29.51 -30.32
N ASN A 310 1.89 28.23 -30.64
CA ASN A 310 0.73 27.45 -30.16
C ASN A 310 0.97 25.93 -30.07
N ALA A 311 2.21 25.45 -29.93
CA ALA A 311 2.46 24.00 -29.87
C ALA A 311 1.89 23.40 -28.58
N ARG A 312 1.01 22.39 -28.71
CA ARG A 312 0.44 21.65 -27.57
C ARG A 312 1.03 20.25 -27.38
N VAL A 313 1.70 19.67 -28.40
CA VAL A 313 2.36 18.35 -28.32
C VAL A 313 3.52 18.29 -29.35
N ALA A 314 4.67 17.72 -28.98
CA ALA A 314 5.64 17.17 -29.94
C ALA A 314 5.87 15.68 -29.65
N SER A 315 5.70 14.85 -30.68
CA SER A 315 6.17 13.46 -30.71
C SER A 315 7.52 13.42 -31.44
N PHE A 316 8.57 12.96 -30.76
CA PHE A 316 9.83 12.64 -31.40
C PHE A 316 9.82 11.16 -31.78
N ASN A 317 9.55 10.85 -33.05
CA ASN A 317 9.89 9.53 -33.59
C ASN A 317 11.41 9.45 -33.70
N THR A 318 11.98 8.36 -33.17
CA THR A 318 13.42 8.04 -33.29
C THR A 318 13.86 8.12 -34.76
N PRO A 319 15.07 8.63 -35.05
CA PRO A 319 15.42 9.01 -36.42
C PRO A 319 15.64 7.78 -37.31
N THR A 320 14.81 7.64 -38.34
CA THR A 320 15.14 6.81 -39.50
C THR A 320 16.36 7.41 -40.19
N ARG A 321 17.42 6.61 -40.32
CA ARG A 321 18.71 6.95 -40.93
C ARG A 321 18.53 7.63 -42.29
N LEU A 322 18.80 8.93 -42.38
CA LEU A 322 18.83 9.66 -43.66
C LEU A 322 20.07 9.22 -44.45
N THR A 323 19.90 8.36 -45.44
CA THR A 323 20.94 8.08 -46.44
C THR A 323 21.03 9.25 -47.42
N LYS A 324 22.18 9.94 -47.43
CA LYS A 324 22.55 10.95 -48.42
C LYS A 324 22.45 10.35 -49.84
N ARG A 325 21.58 10.89 -50.70
CA ARG A 325 21.72 10.76 -52.15
C ARG A 325 22.33 12.06 -52.69
N SER A 326 23.58 11.98 -53.13
CA SER A 326 24.24 13.04 -53.90
C SER A 326 23.75 12.97 -55.35
N GLY A 327 22.99 13.97 -55.78
CA GLY A 327 22.70 14.23 -57.19
C GLY A 327 23.54 15.41 -57.66
N PHE A 328 24.51 15.15 -58.53
CA PHE A 328 25.19 16.17 -59.34
C PHE A 328 24.24 16.64 -60.45
N ARG A 329 24.11 17.96 -60.62
CA ARG A 329 24.06 18.64 -61.92
C ARG A 329 24.74 19.99 -61.78
#